data_AF-W4RIP3-F1
#
_entry.id   AF-W4RIP3-F1
#
_cell.length_a   1.000
_cell.length_b   1.000
_cell.length_c   1.000
_cell.angle_alpha   90.00
_cell.angle_beta   90.00
_cell.angle_gamma   90.00
#
_symmetry.space_group_name_H-M   'P 1'
#
loop_
_entity.id
_entity.type
_entity.pdbx_description
1 polymer ?
#
loop_
_entity_poly.entity_id
_entity_poly.type
_entity_poly.pdbx_seq_one_letter_code
_entity_poly.pdbx_strand_id
1 'polypeptide(L)'
;MPMLKEEEWGLAEYYPMDASWSYDEATETLGIDVKQNHPYRDGSAPNIIFVETMTQNFSRAGINKIILTTEGKPGIDLGNYGPMEELSINAETKNRRAYLFLKAEGIHNPYLVPTKEQHKTIGEAFTKMLKGDETGYLSASLPENFELAQTERNEDKVLEITLEKNTKLDESFLPNLEAILMTASEFDYSGVQFINANIDQLGPFNLNEVLPLPLAPNKKNIN
;
A
#
# COMPACT_ATOMS: atom_id res chain seq x y z
N MET A 1 6.64 12.67 18.83
CA MET A 1 6.03 11.47 18.22
C MET A 1 6.57 10.25 18.94
N PRO A 2 5.74 9.24 19.28
CA PRO A 2 6.25 7.97 19.79
C PRO A 2 7.22 7.37 18.76
N MET A 3 8.34 6.82 19.26
CA MET A 3 9.36 6.21 18.41
C MET A 3 8.80 4.91 17.83
N LEU A 4 8.82 4.76 16.50
CA LEU A 4 8.43 3.51 15.87
C LEU A 4 9.52 2.47 16.13
N LYS A 5 9.12 1.27 16.49
CA LYS A 5 10.05 0.16 16.73
C LYS A 5 10.14 -0.72 15.49
N GLU A 6 10.67 -0.16 14.42
CA GLU A 6 10.67 -0.79 13.09
C GLU A 6 11.51 -2.08 13.05
N GLU A 7 12.58 -2.15 13.84
CA GLU A 7 13.38 -3.39 13.98
C GLU A 7 12.57 -4.55 14.58
N GLU A 8 11.70 -4.29 15.56
CA GLU A 8 10.78 -5.31 16.11
C GLU A 8 9.76 -5.79 15.05
N TRP A 9 9.62 -5.04 13.96
CA TRP A 9 8.76 -5.35 12.81
C TRP A 9 9.55 -5.97 11.64
N GLY A 10 10.84 -6.27 11.82
CA GLY A 10 11.71 -6.82 10.78
C GLY A 10 12.01 -5.81 9.67
N LEU A 11 11.93 -4.51 9.97
CA LEU A 11 12.19 -3.39 9.07
C LEU A 11 13.40 -2.59 9.55
N ALA A 12 14.07 -1.89 8.65
CA ALA A 12 15.11 -0.95 9.02
C ALA A 12 14.49 0.32 9.63
N GLU A 13 15.19 0.95 10.58
CA GLU A 13 14.76 2.24 11.11
C GLU A 13 14.78 3.32 10.02
N TYR A 14 13.64 3.95 9.83
CA TYR A 14 13.45 5.08 8.93
C TYR A 14 12.78 6.27 9.63
N TYR A 15 11.98 6.00 10.67
CA TYR A 15 11.30 7.01 11.46
C TYR A 15 11.85 7.13 12.90
N PRO A 16 11.86 8.35 13.47
CA PRO A 16 11.44 9.60 12.85
C PRO A 16 12.45 10.07 11.79
N MET A 17 11.93 10.59 10.68
CA MET A 17 12.74 11.27 9.68
C MET A 17 13.42 12.48 10.31
N ASP A 18 14.69 12.75 9.95
CA ASP A 18 15.41 13.96 10.34
C ASP A 18 14.91 15.17 9.54
N ALA A 19 13.68 15.56 9.84
CA ALA A 19 12.95 16.65 9.20
C ALA A 19 11.95 17.29 10.15
N SER A 20 11.68 18.59 9.94
CA SER A 20 10.57 19.32 10.53
C SER A 20 9.39 19.33 9.57
N TRP A 21 8.18 19.27 10.12
CA TRP A 21 6.94 19.09 9.34
C TRP A 21 5.98 20.23 9.63
N SER A 22 5.27 20.70 8.61
CA SER A 22 4.18 21.67 8.70
C SER A 22 3.07 21.30 7.73
N TYR A 23 1.81 21.56 8.07
CA TYR A 23 0.69 21.27 7.19
C TYR A 23 -0.21 22.51 7.07
N ASP A 24 -0.52 22.89 5.83
CA ASP A 24 -1.49 23.94 5.52
C ASP A 24 -2.79 23.28 5.03
N GLU A 25 -3.80 23.29 5.89
CA GLU A 25 -5.14 22.74 5.60
C GLU A 25 -5.84 23.46 4.45
N ALA A 26 -5.62 24.77 4.28
CA ALA A 26 -6.33 25.55 3.26
C ALA A 26 -5.85 25.22 1.84
N THR A 27 -4.60 24.76 1.71
CA THR A 27 -3.98 24.43 0.44
C THR A 27 -3.61 22.96 0.31
N GLU A 28 -3.98 22.13 1.30
CA GLU A 28 -3.67 20.69 1.37
C GLU A 28 -2.18 20.40 1.09
N THR A 29 -1.31 21.27 1.63
CA THR A 29 0.12 21.29 1.33
C THR A 29 0.92 20.91 2.57
N LEU A 30 1.80 19.92 2.42
CA LEU A 30 2.71 19.49 3.46
C LEU A 30 4.10 20.14 3.25
N GLY A 31 4.62 20.84 4.24
CA GLY A 31 5.98 21.36 4.23
C GLY A 31 6.94 20.42 4.98
N ILE A 32 8.06 20.09 4.36
CA ILE A 32 9.14 19.29 4.96
C ILE A 32 10.43 20.11 4.89
N ASP A 33 11.01 20.40 6.06
CA ASP A 33 12.29 21.10 6.19
C ASP A 33 13.36 20.17 6.76
N VAL A 34 14.47 20.02 6.04
CA VAL A 34 15.60 19.17 6.46
C VAL A 34 16.82 20.00 6.82
N LYS A 35 17.78 19.41 7.55
CA LYS A 35 19.09 20.03 7.81
C LYS A 35 19.98 19.96 6.57
N GLN A 36 20.99 20.83 6.51
CA GLN A 36 21.93 20.82 5.38
C GLN A 36 22.67 19.48 5.17
N ASN A 37 22.89 18.72 6.26
CA ASN A 37 23.55 17.41 6.25
C ASN A 37 22.57 16.22 6.32
N HIS A 38 21.35 16.38 5.78
CA HIS A 38 20.35 15.32 5.77
C HIS A 38 20.85 14.05 5.04
N PRO A 39 20.43 12.84 5.47
CA PRO A 39 20.92 11.58 4.92
C PRO A 39 20.30 11.20 3.56
N TYR A 40 19.23 11.88 3.13
CA TYR A 40 18.42 11.50 1.96
C TYR A 40 19.11 11.64 0.59
N ARG A 41 20.35 12.15 0.56
CA ARG A 41 21.20 12.25 -0.64
C ARG A 41 22.34 11.25 -0.67
N ASP A 42 22.59 10.55 0.43
CA ASP A 42 23.82 9.80 0.62
C ASP A 42 23.73 8.40 0.02
N GLY A 43 24.33 8.22 -1.15
CA GLY A 43 24.39 6.93 -1.84
C GLY A 43 23.35 6.80 -2.97
N SER A 44 23.13 5.56 -3.43
CA SER A 44 22.32 5.29 -4.63
C SER A 44 20.84 5.03 -4.36
N ALA A 45 20.45 4.78 -3.12
CA ALA A 45 19.10 4.35 -2.74
C ALA A 45 18.30 5.35 -1.87
N PRO A 46 18.90 6.09 -0.92
CA PRO A 46 18.11 6.91 0.01
C PRO A 46 17.23 7.98 -0.64
N ASN A 47 17.68 8.55 -1.76
CA ASN A 47 16.90 9.53 -2.51
C ASN A 47 15.66 8.91 -3.17
N ILE A 48 15.78 7.68 -3.71
CA ILE A 48 14.64 6.92 -4.25
C ILE A 48 13.68 6.58 -3.11
N ILE A 49 14.19 6.07 -1.99
CA ILE A 49 13.38 5.71 -0.82
C ILE A 49 12.64 6.93 -0.29
N PHE A 50 13.28 8.10 -0.20
CA PHE A 50 12.64 9.35 0.21
C PHE A 50 11.44 9.68 -0.68
N VAL A 51 11.66 9.77 -2.00
CA VAL A 51 10.60 10.14 -2.96
C VAL A 51 9.47 9.11 -2.95
N GLU A 52 9.78 7.81 -2.99
CA GLU A 52 8.76 6.75 -2.99
C GLU A 52 7.97 6.73 -1.66
N THR A 53 8.64 6.88 -0.52
CA THR A 53 7.98 6.87 0.80
C THR A 53 7.04 8.07 0.95
N MET A 54 7.50 9.27 0.57
CA MET A 54 6.67 10.48 0.63
C MET A 54 5.46 10.36 -0.30
N THR A 55 5.68 9.89 -1.53
CA THR A 55 4.60 9.72 -2.51
C THR A 55 3.57 8.70 -2.01
N GLN A 56 4.02 7.54 -1.54
CA GLN A 56 3.11 6.47 -1.12
C GLN A 56 2.32 6.82 0.14
N ASN A 57 2.98 7.35 1.17
CA ASN A 57 2.34 7.66 2.45
C ASN A 57 1.25 8.72 2.33
N PHE A 58 1.48 9.72 1.48
CA PHE A 58 0.58 10.87 1.37
C PHE A 58 -0.41 10.80 0.21
N SER A 59 -0.26 9.83 -0.71
CA SER A 59 -1.19 9.60 -1.84
C SER A 59 -2.66 9.40 -1.44
N ARG A 60 -2.93 8.92 -0.22
CA ARG A 60 -4.29 8.69 0.31
C ARG A 60 -4.64 9.62 1.48
N ALA A 61 -3.78 10.59 1.78
CA ALA A 61 -3.90 11.45 2.95
C ALA A 61 -4.62 12.78 2.66
N GLY A 62 -5.09 13.00 1.42
CA GLY A 62 -5.66 14.28 1.00
C GLY A 62 -4.62 15.40 0.91
N ILE A 63 -3.35 15.05 0.64
CA ILE A 63 -2.26 16.00 0.41
C ILE A 63 -2.02 16.08 -1.09
N ASN A 64 -2.05 17.28 -1.66
CA ASN A 64 -1.86 17.50 -3.09
C ASN A 64 -0.40 17.67 -3.48
N LYS A 65 0.41 18.25 -2.58
CA LYS A 65 1.84 18.45 -2.82
C LYS A 65 2.62 18.58 -1.53
N ILE A 66 3.91 18.35 -1.67
CA ILE A 66 4.89 18.55 -0.60
C ILE A 66 5.86 19.65 -1.03
N ILE A 67 6.04 20.66 -0.20
CA ILE A 67 7.07 21.69 -0.38
C ILE A 67 8.30 21.29 0.42
N LEU A 68 9.46 21.31 -0.23
CA LEU A 68 10.72 20.83 0.32
C LEU A 68 11.66 22.02 0.56
N THR A 69 12.21 22.09 1.76
CA THR A 69 13.18 23.11 2.15
C THR A 69 14.39 22.51 2.89
N THR A 70 15.51 23.22 2.81
CA THR A 70 16.72 22.93 3.58
C THR A 70 17.06 24.13 4.45
N GLU A 71 16.94 23.97 5.77
CA GLU A 71 17.11 25.03 6.77
C GLU A 71 16.32 26.31 6.42
N GLY A 72 15.07 26.14 6.02
CA GLY A 72 14.13 27.19 5.64
C GLY A 72 14.34 27.79 4.24
N LYS A 73 15.33 27.32 3.47
CA LYS A 73 15.55 27.75 2.08
C LYS A 73 14.85 26.80 1.10
N PRO A 74 14.27 27.30 0.00
CA PRO A 74 13.64 26.45 -1.01
C PRO A 74 14.59 25.38 -1.54
N GLY A 75 14.07 24.16 -1.65
CA GLY A 75 14.77 23.04 -2.24
C GLY A 75 15.46 22.11 -1.24
N ILE A 76 15.49 20.84 -1.60
CA ILE A 76 16.36 19.80 -1.04
C ILE A 76 17.21 19.21 -2.18
N ASP A 77 18.49 18.93 -1.93
CA ASP A 77 19.35 18.22 -2.87
C ASP A 77 19.19 16.72 -2.67
N LEU A 78 18.62 16.00 -3.65
CA LEU A 78 18.39 14.56 -3.60
C LEU A 78 19.41 13.78 -4.46
N GLY A 79 20.62 14.30 -4.60
CA GLY A 79 21.73 13.64 -5.30
C GLY A 79 21.38 13.39 -6.76
N ASN A 80 21.11 12.14 -7.14
CA ASN A 80 20.80 11.77 -8.53
C ASN A 80 19.52 12.43 -9.09
N TYR A 81 18.60 12.88 -8.24
CA TYR A 81 17.42 13.65 -8.68
C TYR A 81 17.71 15.15 -8.82
N GLY A 82 18.86 15.62 -8.33
CA GLY A 82 19.20 17.03 -8.26
C GLY A 82 18.37 17.79 -7.19
N PRO A 83 18.39 19.14 -7.25
CA PRO A 83 17.60 19.97 -6.36
C PRO A 83 16.10 19.85 -6.68
N MET A 84 15.28 19.69 -5.65
CA MET A 84 13.84 19.55 -5.77
C MET A 84 13.14 20.46 -4.76
N GLU A 85 12.29 21.37 -5.24
CA GLU A 85 11.53 22.30 -4.39
C GLU A 85 10.14 21.76 -4.03
N GLU A 86 9.59 20.88 -4.86
CA GLU A 86 8.27 20.30 -4.66
C GLU A 86 8.18 18.84 -5.10
N LEU A 87 7.34 18.08 -4.42
CA LEU A 87 6.83 16.77 -4.85
C LEU A 87 5.33 16.87 -5.07
N SER A 88 4.90 16.61 -6.30
CA SER A 88 3.47 16.47 -6.59
C SER A 88 2.97 15.14 -6.03
N ILE A 89 1.92 15.19 -5.22
CA ILE A 89 1.25 14.01 -4.69
C ILE A 89 -0.06 13.90 -5.48
N ASN A 90 -0.09 13.01 -6.48
CA ASN A 90 -1.30 12.79 -7.26
C ASN A 90 -2.34 12.05 -6.40
N ALA A 91 -2.99 12.76 -5.48
CA ALA A 91 -3.97 12.23 -4.55
C ALA A 91 -5.23 11.70 -5.25
N GLU A 92 -5.52 12.19 -6.46
CA GLU A 92 -6.75 11.86 -7.18
C GLU A 92 -6.65 10.60 -8.06
N THR A 93 -5.46 10.15 -8.43
CA THR A 93 -5.31 8.95 -9.28
C THR A 93 -5.19 7.71 -8.42
N LYS A 94 -6.28 6.96 -8.32
CA LYS A 94 -6.21 5.55 -7.94
C LYS A 94 -5.24 4.83 -8.87
N ASN A 95 -4.17 4.30 -8.30
CA ASN A 95 -3.07 3.73 -9.08
C ASN A 95 -3.39 2.32 -9.60
N ARG A 96 -4.54 1.73 -9.24
CA ARG A 96 -4.99 0.41 -9.71
C ARG A 96 -3.90 -0.67 -9.58
N ARG A 97 -3.20 -0.66 -8.46
CA ARG A 97 -2.07 -1.55 -8.17
C ARG A 97 -2.56 -2.86 -7.57
N ALA A 98 -1.81 -3.93 -7.80
CA ALA A 98 -1.96 -5.17 -7.06
C ALA A 98 -1.17 -5.10 -5.74
N TYR A 99 -1.57 -5.87 -4.74
CA TYR A 99 -0.80 -6.03 -3.50
C TYR A 99 -0.21 -7.43 -3.41
N LEU A 100 1.10 -7.52 -3.19
CA LEU A 100 1.88 -8.75 -3.06
C LEU A 100 2.39 -8.93 -1.63
N PHE A 101 2.93 -10.12 -1.31
CA PHE A 101 3.45 -10.43 0.01
C PHE A 101 4.96 -10.25 0.10
N LEU A 102 5.39 -9.40 1.03
CA LEU A 102 6.76 -9.35 1.54
C LEU A 102 6.85 -10.11 2.86
N LYS A 103 7.72 -11.11 2.93
CA LYS A 103 8.01 -11.84 4.17
C LYS A 103 9.23 -11.22 4.83
N ALA A 104 9.04 -10.63 6.00
CA ALA A 104 10.13 -10.13 6.82
C ALA A 104 10.58 -11.20 7.82
N GLU A 105 11.87 -11.20 8.15
CA GLU A 105 12.43 -12.12 9.14
C GLU A 105 11.78 -11.90 10.52
N GLY A 106 11.42 -12.99 11.19
CA GLY A 106 10.78 -12.93 12.51
C GLY A 106 9.30 -12.53 12.51
N ILE A 107 8.70 -12.20 11.35
CA ILE A 107 7.30 -11.79 11.24
C ILE A 107 6.45 -12.94 10.68
N HIS A 108 5.41 -13.31 11.44
CA HIS A 108 4.51 -14.41 11.06
C HIS A 108 3.62 -14.06 9.85
N ASN A 109 3.02 -12.86 9.85
CA ASN A 109 2.13 -12.42 8.78
C ASN A 109 2.91 -11.60 7.74
N PRO A 110 2.72 -11.84 6.43
CA PRO A 110 3.39 -11.07 5.40
C PRO A 110 2.92 -9.61 5.41
N TYR A 111 3.80 -8.70 4.98
CA TYR A 111 3.42 -7.33 4.64
C TYR A 111 2.79 -7.29 3.26
N LEU A 112 1.74 -6.49 3.11
CA LEU A 112 1.14 -6.13 1.83
C LEU A 112 1.96 -5.00 1.19
N VAL A 113 2.53 -5.25 0.02
CA VAL A 113 3.32 -4.27 -0.74
C VAL A 113 2.66 -4.02 -2.08
N PRO A 114 2.38 -2.74 -2.45
CA PRO A 114 1.78 -2.44 -3.75
C PRO A 114 2.79 -2.67 -4.87
N THR A 115 2.31 -3.10 -6.04
CA THR A 115 3.09 -3.16 -7.27
C THR A 115 3.46 -1.77 -7.77
N LYS A 116 4.55 -1.65 -8.53
CA LYS A 116 4.92 -0.39 -9.20
C LYS A 116 4.04 -0.15 -10.43
N GLU A 117 3.73 -1.23 -11.15
CA GLU A 117 2.82 -1.22 -12.28
C GLU A 117 1.36 -1.00 -11.87
N GLN A 118 0.63 -0.37 -12.78
CA GLN A 118 -0.81 -0.14 -12.69
C GLN A 118 -1.54 -1.12 -13.62
N HIS A 119 -2.73 -1.55 -13.21
CA HIS A 119 -3.54 -2.49 -13.98
C HIS A 119 -4.80 -1.81 -14.52
N LYS A 120 -5.22 -2.18 -15.72
CA LYS A 120 -6.44 -1.60 -16.31
C LYS A 120 -7.68 -2.16 -15.63
N THR A 121 -7.65 -3.44 -15.28
CA THR A 121 -8.77 -4.19 -14.69
C THR A 121 -8.36 -4.88 -13.40
N ILE A 122 -9.36 -5.21 -12.57
CA ILE A 122 -9.13 -5.99 -11.35
C ILE A 122 -8.61 -7.40 -11.65
N GLY A 123 -9.05 -8.01 -12.76
CA GLY A 123 -8.58 -9.34 -13.18
C GLY A 123 -7.10 -9.36 -13.56
N GLU A 124 -6.59 -8.28 -14.18
CA GLU A 124 -5.16 -8.12 -14.42
C GLU A 124 -4.37 -8.02 -13.11
N ALA A 125 -4.90 -7.26 -12.13
CA ALA A 125 -4.29 -7.17 -10.80
C ALA A 125 -4.29 -8.53 -10.09
N PHE A 126 -5.39 -9.29 -10.11
CA PHE A 126 -5.45 -10.64 -9.54
C PHE A 126 -4.51 -11.62 -10.25
N THR A 127 -4.34 -11.50 -11.56
CA THR A 127 -3.33 -12.27 -12.30
C THR A 127 -1.93 -11.98 -11.79
N LYS A 128 -1.61 -10.73 -11.46
CA LYS A 128 -0.34 -10.36 -10.84
C LYS A 128 -0.21 -10.93 -9.43
N MET A 129 -1.28 -10.88 -8.64
CA MET A 129 -1.32 -11.44 -7.28
C MET A 129 -1.10 -12.96 -7.24
N LEU A 130 -1.52 -13.70 -8.26
CA LEU A 130 -1.24 -15.13 -8.41
C LEU A 130 0.22 -15.43 -8.80
N LYS A 131 0.89 -14.51 -9.50
CA LYS A 131 2.25 -14.71 -10.01
C LYS A 131 3.35 -14.24 -9.06
N GLY A 132 3.11 -13.17 -8.31
CA GLY A 132 4.16 -12.46 -7.57
C GLY A 132 4.96 -11.49 -8.45
N ASP A 133 6.10 -11.00 -7.95
CA ASP A 133 7.03 -10.17 -8.71
C ASP A 133 7.99 -11.00 -9.57
N GLU A 134 8.55 -10.37 -10.60
CA GLU A 134 9.51 -11.04 -11.49
C GLU A 134 10.89 -11.19 -10.85
N THR A 135 11.21 -10.31 -9.89
CA THR A 135 12.51 -10.28 -9.21
C THR A 135 12.62 -11.25 -8.05
N GLY A 136 11.51 -11.81 -7.56
CA GLY A 136 11.45 -12.78 -6.48
C GLY A 136 11.49 -12.18 -5.07
N TYR A 137 11.42 -10.86 -4.92
CA TYR A 137 11.39 -10.20 -3.60
C TYR A 137 9.98 -10.18 -3.00
N LEU A 138 8.94 -10.20 -3.84
CA LEU A 138 7.55 -10.16 -3.44
C LEU A 138 6.82 -11.42 -3.93
N SER A 139 6.45 -12.27 -2.99
CA SER A 139 5.71 -13.48 -3.29
C SER A 139 4.26 -13.20 -3.69
N ALA A 140 3.67 -14.15 -4.43
CA ALA A 140 2.25 -14.17 -4.74
C ALA A 140 1.40 -14.02 -3.47
N SER A 141 0.38 -13.16 -3.54
CA SER A 141 -0.57 -12.91 -2.46
C SER A 141 -1.90 -13.63 -2.66
N LEU A 142 -2.10 -14.27 -3.81
CA LEU A 142 -3.15 -15.27 -4.01
C LEU A 142 -2.50 -16.64 -4.21
N PRO A 143 -2.99 -17.69 -3.54
CA PRO A 143 -2.45 -19.02 -3.69
C PRO A 143 -2.96 -19.66 -4.99
N GLU A 144 -2.22 -20.63 -5.53
CA GLU A 144 -2.57 -21.29 -6.80
C GLU A 144 -3.93 -22.00 -6.78
N ASN A 145 -4.39 -22.43 -5.60
CA ASN A 145 -5.68 -23.09 -5.41
C ASN A 145 -6.86 -22.11 -5.24
N PHE A 146 -6.63 -20.81 -5.37
CA PHE A 146 -7.69 -19.80 -5.39
C PHE A 146 -8.24 -19.66 -6.81
N GLU A 147 -9.32 -20.37 -7.09
CA GLU A 147 -9.92 -20.42 -8.42
C GLU A 147 -11.15 -19.50 -8.52
N LEU A 148 -11.03 -18.50 -9.40
CA LEU A 148 -12.06 -17.51 -9.67
C LEU A 148 -12.91 -17.94 -10.86
N ALA A 149 -14.22 -18.04 -10.65
CA ALA A 149 -15.17 -18.25 -11.74
C ALA A 149 -15.44 -16.93 -12.49
N GLN A 150 -15.72 -15.85 -11.75
CA GLN A 150 -15.92 -14.53 -12.32
C GLN A 150 -15.65 -13.41 -11.31
N THR A 151 -15.38 -12.22 -11.85
CA THR A 151 -15.40 -10.96 -11.09
C THR A 151 -16.29 -9.96 -11.80
N GLU A 152 -17.27 -9.39 -11.10
CA GLU A 152 -18.20 -8.41 -11.65
C GLU A 152 -18.34 -7.20 -10.75
N ARG A 153 -18.77 -6.08 -11.33
CA ARG A 153 -19.13 -4.88 -10.59
C ARG A 153 -20.63 -4.72 -10.63
N ASN A 154 -21.28 -4.71 -9.47
CA ASN A 154 -22.71 -4.45 -9.41
C ASN A 154 -23.04 -2.94 -9.41
N GLU A 155 -24.33 -2.61 -9.37
CA GLU A 155 -24.83 -1.23 -9.45
C GLU A 155 -24.34 -0.36 -8.28
N ASP A 156 -24.15 -0.93 -7.09
CA ASP A 156 -23.65 -0.26 -5.89
C ASP A 156 -22.12 -0.13 -5.85
N LYS A 157 -21.46 -0.45 -6.97
CA LYS A 157 -19.99 -0.47 -7.12
C LYS A 157 -19.32 -1.49 -6.20
N VAL A 158 -19.99 -2.55 -5.77
CA VAL A 158 -19.36 -3.65 -5.05
C VAL A 158 -18.69 -4.58 -6.05
N LEU A 159 -17.48 -5.05 -5.72
CA LEU A 159 -16.80 -6.11 -6.46
C LEU A 159 -17.33 -7.46 -5.99
N GLU A 160 -18.07 -8.15 -6.87
CA GLU A 160 -18.54 -9.50 -6.63
C GLU A 160 -17.50 -10.49 -7.16
N ILE A 161 -17.00 -11.34 -6.25
CA ILE A 161 -16.00 -12.37 -6.53
C ILE A 161 -16.69 -13.73 -6.40
N THR A 162 -16.96 -14.38 -7.53
CA THR A 162 -17.54 -15.73 -7.53
C THR A 162 -16.41 -16.75 -7.56
N LEU A 163 -16.39 -17.62 -6.56
CA LEU A 163 -15.43 -18.71 -6.47
C LEU A 163 -15.93 -19.94 -7.23
N GLU A 164 -14.99 -20.68 -7.82
CA GLU A 164 -15.26 -22.02 -8.32
C GLU A 164 -15.60 -22.97 -7.17
N LYS A 165 -16.46 -23.97 -7.43
CA LYS A 165 -17.00 -24.88 -6.37
C LYS A 165 -15.95 -25.66 -5.58
N ASN A 166 -14.79 -25.88 -6.18
CA ASN A 166 -13.65 -26.59 -5.59
C ASN A 166 -12.70 -25.68 -4.80
N THR A 167 -12.87 -24.36 -4.86
CA THR A 167 -12.08 -23.42 -4.06
C THR A 167 -12.40 -23.62 -2.58
N LYS A 168 -11.37 -23.92 -1.80
CA LYS A 168 -11.48 -24.08 -0.35
C LYS A 168 -10.71 -22.99 0.35
N LEU A 169 -11.45 -22.13 1.02
CA LEU A 169 -10.93 -21.16 1.97
C LEU A 169 -10.89 -21.79 3.37
N ASP A 170 -9.84 -21.48 4.11
CA ASP A 170 -9.68 -21.76 5.52
C ASP A 170 -9.00 -20.57 6.22
N GLU A 171 -8.77 -20.66 7.52
CA GLU A 171 -8.17 -19.56 8.31
C GLU A 171 -6.82 -19.07 7.78
N SER A 172 -6.06 -19.91 7.06
CA SER A 172 -4.78 -19.49 6.47
C SER A 172 -4.94 -18.51 5.31
N PHE A 173 -6.15 -18.38 4.75
CA PHE A 173 -6.47 -17.44 3.68
C PHE A 173 -6.65 -16.00 4.16
N LEU A 174 -6.67 -15.74 5.47
CA LEU A 174 -6.92 -14.39 6.02
C LEU A 174 -5.97 -13.31 5.44
N PRO A 175 -4.64 -13.51 5.33
CA PRO A 175 -3.75 -12.53 4.71
C PRO A 175 -4.06 -12.32 3.22
N ASN A 176 -4.51 -13.37 2.51
CA ASN A 176 -4.87 -13.30 1.10
C ASN A 176 -6.16 -12.49 0.90
N LEU A 177 -7.14 -12.68 1.80
CA LEU A 177 -8.34 -11.84 1.84
C LEU A 177 -7.97 -10.37 2.05
N GLU A 178 -7.11 -10.05 3.01
CA GLU A 178 -6.64 -8.66 3.22
C GLU A 178 -5.96 -8.08 1.97
N ALA A 179 -5.18 -8.89 1.23
CA ALA A 179 -4.58 -8.48 -0.03
C ALA A 179 -5.62 -8.20 -1.12
N ILE A 180 -6.70 -9.00 -1.20
CA ILE A 180 -7.84 -8.77 -2.11
C ILE A 180 -8.53 -7.45 -1.78
N LEU A 181 -8.88 -7.24 -0.51
CA LEU A 181 -9.56 -6.02 -0.06
C LEU A 181 -8.71 -4.78 -0.32
N MET A 182 -7.40 -4.87 -0.02
CA MET A 182 -6.47 -3.78 -0.27
C MET A 182 -6.31 -3.50 -1.77
N THR A 183 -6.22 -4.53 -2.61
CA THR A 183 -6.18 -4.38 -4.07
C THR A 183 -7.47 -3.75 -4.59
N ALA A 184 -8.64 -4.21 -4.15
CA ALA A 184 -9.92 -3.62 -4.53
C ALA A 184 -10.04 -2.13 -4.14
N SER A 185 -9.42 -1.72 -3.01
CA SER A 185 -9.35 -0.31 -2.59
C SER A 185 -8.61 0.61 -3.56
N GLU A 186 -7.70 0.06 -4.39
CA GLU A 186 -7.02 0.80 -5.47
C GLU A 186 -7.89 0.96 -6.72
N PHE A 187 -9.13 0.45 -6.74
CA PHE A 187 -10.07 0.55 -7.85
C PHE A 187 -11.36 1.27 -7.41
N ASP A 188 -12.27 1.50 -8.35
CA ASP A 188 -13.54 2.23 -8.13
C ASP A 188 -14.66 1.38 -7.52
N TYR A 189 -14.30 0.60 -6.50
CA TYR A 189 -15.23 -0.21 -5.71
C TYR A 189 -15.56 0.44 -4.36
N SER A 190 -16.74 0.11 -3.84
CA SER A 190 -17.22 0.50 -2.51
C SER A 190 -17.01 -0.61 -1.47
N GLY A 191 -16.88 -1.86 -1.90
CA GLY A 191 -16.71 -3.05 -1.08
C GLY A 191 -16.42 -4.29 -1.92
N VAL A 192 -16.21 -5.43 -1.26
CA VAL A 192 -16.05 -6.75 -1.89
C VAL A 192 -17.07 -7.72 -1.32
N GLN A 193 -17.69 -8.53 -2.17
CA GLN A 193 -18.56 -9.62 -1.75
C GLN A 193 -18.10 -10.94 -2.37
N PHE A 194 -18.07 -11.99 -1.56
CA PHE A 194 -17.77 -13.35 -2.05
C PHE A 194 -19.06 -14.11 -2.34
N ILE A 195 -19.07 -14.83 -3.46
CA ILE A 195 -20.16 -15.72 -3.87
C ILE A 195 -19.61 -17.14 -3.93
N ASN A 196 -20.34 -18.09 -3.34
CA ASN A 196 -19.97 -19.50 -3.20
C ASN A 196 -18.73 -19.77 -2.34
N ALA A 197 -18.46 -18.95 -1.32
CA ALA A 197 -17.47 -19.31 -0.30
C ALA A 197 -17.90 -20.58 0.46
N ASN A 198 -16.95 -21.43 0.81
CA ASN A 198 -17.20 -22.66 1.58
C ASN A 198 -17.27 -22.45 3.09
N ILE A 199 -17.03 -21.22 3.54
CA ILE A 199 -17.07 -20.79 4.95
C ILE A 199 -17.80 -19.45 5.03
N ASP A 200 -18.50 -19.23 6.14
CA ASP A 200 -19.23 -17.98 6.40
C ASP A 200 -18.35 -16.93 7.10
N GLN A 201 -17.30 -17.35 7.79
CA GLN A 201 -16.43 -16.50 8.60
C GLN A 201 -14.97 -16.79 8.29
N LEU A 202 -14.15 -15.74 8.23
CA LEU A 202 -12.71 -15.81 8.12
C LEU A 202 -12.08 -14.72 9.00
N GLY A 203 -11.47 -15.11 10.12
CA GLY A 203 -11.05 -14.16 11.15
C GLY A 203 -12.21 -13.25 11.59
N PRO A 204 -12.08 -11.91 11.47
CA PRO A 204 -13.14 -10.96 11.84
C PRO A 204 -14.19 -10.70 10.74
N PHE A 205 -14.08 -11.34 9.58
CA PHE A 205 -14.91 -11.04 8.41
C PHE A 205 -16.06 -12.03 8.23
N ASN A 206 -17.27 -11.51 8.01
CA ASN A 206 -18.43 -12.30 7.56
C ASN A 206 -18.49 -12.34 6.03
N LEU A 207 -18.17 -13.48 5.42
CA LEU A 207 -18.10 -13.62 3.96
C LEU A 207 -19.48 -13.60 3.28
N ASN A 208 -20.58 -13.66 4.04
CA ASN A 208 -21.94 -13.49 3.53
C ASN A 208 -22.35 -12.02 3.37
N GLU A 209 -21.52 -11.08 3.84
CA GLU A 209 -21.76 -9.65 3.79
C GLU A 209 -20.84 -8.94 2.78
N VAL A 210 -21.17 -7.68 2.47
CA VAL A 210 -20.26 -6.81 1.73
C VAL A 210 -19.15 -6.37 2.67
N LEU A 211 -17.93 -6.79 2.36
CA LEU A 211 -16.74 -6.48 3.14
C LEU A 211 -16.25 -5.05 2.84
N PRO A 212 -15.91 -4.25 3.87
CA PRO A 212 -15.40 -2.91 3.69
C PRO A 212 -13.96 -2.91 3.16
N LEU A 213 -13.60 -1.86 2.43
CA LEU A 213 -12.25 -1.69 1.90
C LEU A 213 -11.34 -0.99 2.94
N PRO A 214 -10.10 -1.46 3.12
CA PRO A 214 -9.14 -0.82 4.02
C PRO A 214 -8.64 0.53 3.47
N LEU A 215 -8.32 1.45 4.38
CA LEU A 215 -7.70 2.74 4.03
C LEU A 215 -6.22 2.59 3.66
N ALA A 216 -5.49 1.72 4.37
CA ALA A 216 -4.06 1.52 4.22
C ALA A 216 -3.67 0.08 4.58
N PRO A 217 -2.56 -0.44 4.04
CA PRO A 217 -2.07 -1.78 4.36
C PRO A 217 -1.35 -1.79 5.72
N ASN A 218 -1.06 -2.99 6.23
CA ASN A 218 -0.07 -3.23 7.30
C ASN A 218 -0.29 -2.45 8.60
N LYS A 219 -1.55 -2.31 9.04
CA LYS A 219 -1.87 -1.60 10.28
C LYS A 219 -1.07 -2.14 11.48
N LYS A 220 -0.32 -1.26 12.15
CA LYS A 220 0.36 -1.54 13.42
C LYS A 220 -0.25 -0.72 14.55
N ASN A 221 -0.31 -1.31 15.74
CA ASN A 221 -0.61 -0.57 16.95
C ASN A 221 0.70 -0.03 17.52
N ILE A 222 0.75 1.28 17.74
CA ILE A 222 1.88 1.96 18.35
C ILE A 222 1.44 2.27 19.79
N ASN A 223 2.11 1.65 20.76
CA ASN A 223 1.85 1.87 22.19
C ASN A 223 2.76 2.97 22.76
#